data_AF-A0A7Y3VXR7-F1
#
_entry.id   AF-A0A7Y3VXR7-F1
#
_cell.length_a   1.000
_cell.length_b   1.000
_cell.length_c   1.000
_cell.angle_alpha   90.00
_cell.angle_beta   90.00
_cell.angle_gamma   90.00
#
_symmetry.space_group_name_H-M   'P 1'
#
loop_
_entity.id
_entity.type
_entity.pdbx_description
1 polymer ?
#
loop_
_entity_poly.entity_id
_entity_poly.type
_entity_poly.pdbx_seq_one_letter_code
_entity_poly.pdbx_strand_id
1 'polypeptide(L)' 'MKQKAITFLVGFLVYGTLFGVMMYYTEAERDFKKALTSAAFFGIFMALFEVYISPKIKKYFVKK' A
#
# COMPACT_ATOMS: atom_id res chain seq x y z
N MET A 1 5.42 17.00 8.15
CA MET A 1 5.30 16.77 6.69
C MET A 1 6.29 15.73 6.19
N LYS A 2 7.60 15.89 6.48
CA LYS A 2 8.65 14.93 6.07
C LYS A 2 8.36 13.48 6.46
N GLN A 3 7.94 13.22 7.69
CA GLN A 3 7.61 11.87 8.16
C GLN A 3 6.41 11.24 7.42
N LYS A 4 5.38 12.02 7.07
CA LYS A 4 4.24 11.52 6.29
C LYS A 4 4.65 11.10 4.88
N ALA A 5 5.55 11.86 4.25
CA ALA A 5 6.09 11.51 2.94
C ALA A 5 6.96 10.24 3.00
N ILE A 6 7.76 10.07 4.04
CA ILE A 6 8.55 8.85 4.26
C ILE A 6 7.63 7.65 4.48
N THR A 7 6.62 7.76 5.36
CA THR A 7 5.64 6.69 5.58
C THR A 7 4.88 6.36 4.30
N PHE A 8 4.52 7.37 3.50
CA PHE A 8 3.88 7.15 2.20
C PHE A 8 4.79 6.35 1.26
N LEU A 9 6.04 6.78 1.09
CA LEU A 9 6.99 6.11 0.19
C LEU A 9 7.29 4.68 0.62
N VAL A 10 7.51 4.47 1.92
CA VAL A 10 7.74 3.14 2.49
C VAL A 10 6.51 2.25 2.31
N GLY A 11 5.32 2.75 2.67
CA GLY A 11 4.07 2.00 2.49
C GLY A 11 3.79 1.67 1.03
N PHE A 12 4.02 2.62 0.12
CA PHE A 12 3.84 2.42 -1.33
C PHE A 12 4.77 1.33 -1.85
N LEU A 13 6.06 1.41 -1.51
CA LEU A 13 7.06 0.43 -1.95
C LEU A 13 6.79 -0.95 -1.35
N VAL A 14 6.49 -1.04 -0.06
CA VAL A 14 6.27 -2.33 0.62
C VAL A 14 4.97 -2.98 0.14
N TYR A 15 3.83 -2.30 0.26
CA TYR A 15 2.54 -2.88 -0.12
C TYR A 15 2.40 -3.06 -1.63
N GLY A 16 2.91 -2.11 -2.42
CA GLY A 16 2.91 -2.21 -3.88
C GLY A 16 3.75 -3.39 -4.36
N THR A 17 4.97 -3.56 -3.85
CA THR A 17 5.82 -4.69 -4.25
C THR A 17 5.23 -6.02 -3.81
N LEU A 18 4.78 -6.14 -2.55
CA LEU A 18 4.18 -7.38 -2.05
C LEU A 18 2.94 -7.79 -2.87
N PHE A 19 2.04 -6.84 -3.12
CA PHE A 19 0.82 -7.11 -3.89
C PHE A 19 1.12 -7.38 -5.36
N GLY A 20 2.06 -6.67 -5.98
CA GLY A 20 2.47 -6.90 -7.35
C GLY A 20 3.10 -8.27 -7.56
N VAL A 21 3.99 -8.68 -6.65
CA VAL A 21 4.59 -10.02 -6.65
C VAL A 21 3.49 -11.07 -6.47
N MET A 22 2.59 -10.88 -5.50
CA MET A 22 1.47 -11.80 -5.28
C MET A 22 0.63 -11.95 -6.55
N MET A 23 0.18 -10.83 -7.13
CA MET A 23 -0.62 -10.81 -8.36
C MET A 23 0.09 -11.57 -9.50
N TYR A 24 1.37 -11.29 -9.73
CA TYR A 24 2.14 -11.95 -10.79
C TYR A 24 2.18 -13.48 -10.65
N TYR A 25 2.29 -14.00 -9.42
CA TYR A 25 2.34 -15.44 -9.17
C TYR A 25 0.97 -16.12 -9.05
N THR A 26 -0.07 -15.38 -8.66
CA THR A 26 -1.44 -15.92 -8.52
C THR A 26 -2.25 -15.84 -9.81
N GLU A 27 -1.88 -14.96 -10.73
CA GLU A 27 -2.63 -14.72 -11.95
C GLU A 27 -2.25 -15.74 -13.03
N ALA A 28 -3.27 -16.44 -13.58
CA ALA A 28 -3.07 -17.57 -14.48
C ALA A 28 -2.29 -17.22 -15.76
N GLU A 29 -2.47 -16.00 -16.27
CA GLU A 29 -1.84 -15.52 -17.50
C GLU A 29 -0.49 -14.84 -17.27
N ARG A 30 -0.08 -14.64 -16.00
CA ARG A 30 1.16 -13.94 -15.61
C ARG A 30 1.36 -12.61 -16.35
N ASP A 31 0.28 -11.86 -16.56
CA ASP A 31 0.34 -10.57 -17.24
C ASP A 31 1.08 -9.55 -16.36
N PHE A 32 2.32 -9.28 -16.71
CA PHE A 32 3.17 -8.33 -16.00
C PHE A 32 2.61 -6.91 -16.00
N LYS A 33 1.95 -6.46 -17.08
CA LYS A 33 1.38 -5.10 -17.13
C LYS A 33 0.21 -4.96 -16.17
N LYS A 34 -0.61 -6.00 -16.09
CA LYS A 34 -1.73 -6.05 -15.15
C LYS A 34 -1.24 -6.11 -13.70
N ALA A 35 -0.29 -6.99 -13.41
CA ALA A 35 0.33 -7.06 -12.08
C ALA A 35 0.95 -5.71 -11.66
N LEU A 36 1.64 -5.01 -12.56
CA LEU A 36 2.25 -3.71 -12.28
C LEU A 36 1.23 -2.60 -12.04
N THR A 37 0.17 -2.53 -12.85
CA THR A 37 -0.90 -1.53 -12.67
C THR A 37 -1.65 -1.78 -11.36
N SER A 38 -1.99 -3.03 -11.06
CA SER A 38 -2.59 -3.45 -9.80
C SER A 38 -1.69 -3.15 -8.59
N ALA A 39 -0.38 -3.41 -8.70
CA ALA A 39 0.63 -3.08 -7.68
C ALA A 39 0.67 -1.58 -7.37
N ALA A 40 0.73 -0.75 -8.41
CA ALA A 40 0.79 0.70 -8.26
C ALA A 40 -0.48 1.25 -7.61
N PHE A 41 -1.66 0.81 -8.09
CA PHE A 41 -2.94 1.23 -7.50
C PHE A 41 -3.04 0.82 -6.03
N PHE A 42 -2.78 -0.45 -5.72
CA PHE A 42 -2.87 -0.94 -4.36
C PHE A 42 -1.87 -0.25 -3.42
N GLY A 43 -0.62 -0.12 -3.85
CA GLY A 43 0.42 0.58 -3.12
C GLY A 43 0.04 2.02 -2.78
N ILE A 44 -0.54 2.77 -3.74
CA ILE A 44 -0.97 4.17 -3.50
C ILE A 44 -2.07 4.21 -2.45
N PHE A 45 -3.12 3.41 -2.60
CA PHE A 45 -4.25 3.40 -1.67
C PHE A 45 -3.83 2.99 -0.26
N MET A 46 -3.00 1.96 -0.13
CA MET A 46 -2.51 1.50 1.17
C MET A 46 -1.57 2.52 1.83
N ALA A 47 -0.70 3.16 1.06
CA ALA A 47 0.16 4.23 1.56
C ALA A 47 -0.65 5.43 2.05
N LEU A 48 -1.70 5.83 1.32
CA LEU A 48 -2.63 6.88 1.77
C LEU A 48 -3.37 6.47 3.03
N PHE A 49 -3.87 5.23 3.10
CA PHE A 49 -4.54 4.70 4.27
C PHE A 49 -3.63 4.75 5.51
N GLU A 50 -2.38 4.33 5.37
CA GLU A 50 -1.42 4.31 6.48
C GLU A 50 -1.07 5.73 6.96
N VAL A 51 -0.97 6.70 6.07
CA VAL A 51 -0.64 8.09 6.42
C VAL A 51 -1.83 8.84 7.03
N TYR A 52 -3.05 8.63 6.53
CA TYR A 52 -4.20 9.47 6.87
C TYR A 52 -5.24 8.79 7.77
N ILE A 53 -5.41 7.48 7.65
CA ILE A 53 -6.49 6.73 8.31
C ILE A 53 -5.95 5.99 9.55
N SER A 54 -4.83 5.26 9.42
CA SER A 54 -4.22 4.51 10.53
C SER A 54 -3.98 5.34 11.81
N PRO A 55 -3.46 6.59 11.74
CA PRO A 55 -3.26 7.41 12.95
C PRO A 55 -4.57 7.80 13.64
N LYS A 56 -5.65 8.01 12.86
CA LYS A 56 -6.97 8.34 13.39
C LYS A 56 -7.59 7.14 14.11
N ILE A 57 -7.46 5.94 13.52
CA ILE A 57 -7.90 4.69 14.12
C ILE A 57 -7.17 4.45 15.44
N LYS A 58 -5.83 4.50 15.44
CA LYS A 58 -5.03 4.32 16.65
C LYS A 58 -5.42 5.31 17.75
N LYS A 59 -5.63 6.59 17.40
CA LYS A 59 -6.08 7.61 18.36
C LYS A 59 -7.47 7.30 18.94
N TYR A 60 -8.38 6.72 18.16
CA TYR A 60 -9.71 6.35 18.64
C TYR A 60 -9.65 5.20 19.67
N PHE A 61 -8.84 4.17 19.40
CA PHE A 61 -8.73 3.00 20.28
C PHE A 61 -7.87 3.23 21.53
N VAL A 62 -6.86 4.11 21.48
CA VAL A 62 -6.05 4.47 22.66
C VAL A 62 -6.81 5.35 23.65
N LYS A 63 -7.86 6.04 23.20
CA LYS A 63 -8.67 6.93 24.04
C LYS A 63 -9.81 6.21 24.77
N LYS A 64 -9.94 4.90 24.57
CA LYS A 64 -10.97 4.04 25.13
C LYS A 64 -10.33 3.08 26.13
#